data_AF-A0A077KNR9-F1
#
_entry.id   AF-A0A077KNR9-F1
#
_cell.length_a   1.000
_cell.length_b   1.000
_cell.length_c   1.000
_cell.angle_alpha   90.00
_cell.angle_beta   90.00
_cell.angle_gamma   90.00
#
_symmetry.space_group_name_H-M   'P 1'
#
loop_
_entity.id
_entity.type
_entity.pdbx_description
1 polymer ?
#
loop_
_entity_poly.entity_id
_entity_poly.type
_entity_poly.pdbx_seq_one_letter_code
_entity_poly.pdbx_strand_id
1 'polypeptide(L)'
;MGTINIIPIIITILQLAGISRVWYTYLYEDGQIPKSFIEFNILALFSMGILVLFRCKYFNPGKKTGLWFLPISISFLIIIVLMISYILMGIDKYK
;
A
#
# COMPACT_ATOMS: atom_id res chain seq x y z
N MET A 1 -14.97 -7.49 28.54
CA MET A 1 -13.66 -7.37 27.86
C MET A 1 -13.90 -7.32 26.37
N GLY A 2 -13.74 -6.15 25.74
CA GLY A 2 -13.87 -6.03 24.29
C GLY A 2 -12.65 -6.65 23.62
N THR A 3 -12.86 -7.61 22.72
CA THR A 3 -11.81 -8.24 21.94
C THR A 3 -11.18 -7.18 21.04
N ILE A 4 -9.95 -6.75 21.35
CA ILE A 4 -9.22 -5.81 20.50
C ILE A 4 -8.94 -6.52 19.18
N ASN A 5 -9.47 -5.98 18.08
CA ASN A 5 -9.20 -6.51 16.75
C ASN A 5 -7.78 -6.10 16.32
N ILE A 6 -6.82 -7.02 16.46
CA ILE A 6 -5.40 -6.82 16.16
C ILE A 6 -5.08 -6.85 14.66
N ILE A 7 -5.99 -7.33 13.82
CA ILE A 7 -5.81 -7.47 12.37
C ILE A 7 -5.35 -6.16 11.70
N PRO A 8 -6.03 -5.00 11.88
CA PRO A 8 -5.59 -3.75 11.25
C PRO A 8 -4.17 -3.33 11.66
N ILE A 9 -3.73 -3.66 12.88
CA ILE A 9 -2.39 -3.34 13.36
C ILE A 9 -1.35 -4.18 12.62
N ILE A 10 -1.58 -5.49 12.50
CA ILE A 10 -0.69 -6.40 11.76
C ILE A 10 -0.57 -5.97 10.30
N ILE A 11 -1.70 -5.64 9.67
CA ILE A 11 -1.74 -5.15 8.29
C ILE A 11 -0.90 -3.86 8.15
N THR A 12 -1.05 -2.92 9.08
CA THR A 12 -0.28 -1.67 9.08
C THR A 12 1.22 -1.94 9.14
N ILE A 13 1.65 -2.82 10.05
CA ILE A 13 3.06 -3.19 10.19
C ILE A 13 3.60 -3.83 8.90
N LEU A 14 2.83 -4.73 8.27
CA LEU A 14 3.23 -5.34 7.00
C LEU A 14 3.35 -4.32 5.87
N GLN A 15 2.43 -3.35 5.79
CA GLN A 15 2.54 -2.27 4.80
C GLN A 15 3.76 -1.39 5.03
N LEU A 16 4.04 -1.01 6.28
CA LEU A 16 5.23 -0.24 6.62
C LEU A 16 6.52 -1.00 6.31
N ALA A 17 6.57 -2.30 6.63
CA ALA A 17 7.70 -3.15 6.27
C ALA A 17 7.89 -3.24 4.74
N GLY A 18 6.79 -3.35 3.99
CA GLY A 18 6.80 -3.32 2.53
C GLY A 18 7.32 -2.00 1.97
N ILE A 19 6.88 -0.86 2.51
CA ILE A 19 7.37 0.47 2.13
C ILE A 19 8.88 0.57 2.40
N SER A 20 9.32 0.19 3.60
CA SER A 20 10.75 0.23 3.97
C SER A 20 11.61 -0.64 3.06
N ARG A 21 11.09 -1.80 2.66
CA ARG A 21 11.77 -2.70 1.72
C ARG A 21 11.88 -2.08 0.33
N VAL A 22 10.78 -1.56 -0.23
CA VAL A 22 10.79 -0.87 -1.52
C VAL A 22 11.78 0.31 -1.51
N TRP A 23 11.79 1.07 -0.41
CA TRP A 23 12.72 2.18 -0.22
C TRP A 23 14.18 1.73 -0.18
N TYR A 24 14.47 0.64 0.54
CA TYR A 24 15.80 0.05 0.59
C TYR A 24 16.25 -0.44 -0.80
N THR A 25 15.39 -1.16 -1.53
CA THR A 25 15.69 -1.64 -2.88
C THR A 25 15.94 -0.47 -3.84
N TYR A 26 15.16 0.60 -3.73
CA TYR A 26 15.37 1.82 -4.52
C TYR A 26 16.74 2.46 -4.27
N LEU A 27 17.20 2.51 -3.01
CA LEU A 27 18.47 3.15 -2.66
C LEU A 27 19.70 2.30 -3.00
N TYR A 28 19.62 0.97 -2.88
CA TYR A 28 20.81 0.11 -2.86
C TYR A 28 20.83 -1.00 -3.92
N GLU A 29 19.70 -1.36 -4.52
CA GLU A 29 19.59 -2.53 -5.40
C GLU A 29 19.08 -2.23 -6.80
N ASP A 30 18.60 -1.01 -7.04
CA ASP A 30 18.15 -0.57 -8.35
C ASP A 30 19.34 -0.46 -9.32
N GLY A 31 19.22 -1.14 -10.45
CA GLY A 31 20.16 -1.14 -11.55
C GLY A 31 19.45 -0.83 -12.87
N GLN A 32 19.84 -1.49 -13.96
CA GLN A 32 19.15 -1.33 -15.25
C GLN A 32 17.67 -1.74 -15.22
N ILE A 33 17.31 -2.72 -14.40
CA ILE A 33 15.92 -3.10 -14.16
C ILE A 33 15.52 -2.49 -12.81
N PRO A 34 14.51 -1.61 -12.76
CA PRO A 34 14.07 -1.00 -11.52
C PRO A 34 13.31 -2.03 -10.69
N LYS A 35 14.04 -2.76 -9.83
CA LYS A 35 13.48 -3.79 -8.94
C LYS A 35 12.53 -3.16 -7.94
N SER A 36 12.86 -1.97 -7.45
CA SER A 36 12.01 -1.18 -6.56
C SER A 36 10.62 -0.97 -7.16
N PHE A 37 10.52 -0.72 -8.47
CA PHE A 37 9.26 -0.51 -9.16
C PHE A 37 8.41 -1.79 -9.21
N ILE A 38 9.04 -2.96 -9.43
CA ILE A 38 8.35 -4.26 -9.39
C ILE A 38 7.84 -4.52 -7.98
N GLU A 39 8.68 -4.35 -6.95
CA GLU A 39 8.27 -4.52 -5.56
C GLU A 39 7.15 -3.55 -5.16
N PHE A 40 7.20 -2.32 -5.68
CA PHE A 40 6.17 -1.31 -5.42
C PHE A 40 4.82 -1.69 -6.04
N ASN A 41 4.81 -2.30 -7.23
CA ASN A 41 3.59 -2.85 -7.83
C ASN A 41 3.00 -3.99 -6.99
N ILE A 42 3.85 -4.89 -6.46
CA ILE A 42 3.41 -5.98 -5.57
C ILE A 42 2.79 -5.40 -4.29
N LEU A 43 3.43 -4.39 -3.69
CA LEU A 43 2.94 -3.70 -2.50
C LEU A 43 1.60 -2.99 -2.75
N ALA A 44 1.43 -2.38 -3.93
CA ALA A 44 0.18 -1.75 -4.32
C ALA A 44 -0.94 -2.78 -4.54
N LEU A 45 -0.65 -3.94 -5.14
CA LEU A 45 -1.61 -5.02 -5.30
C LEU A 45 -2.08 -5.57 -3.95
N PHE A 46 -1.15 -5.75 -3.00
CA PHE A 46 -1.48 -6.08 -1.61
C PHE A 46 -2.37 -5.00 -0.97
N SER A 47 -2.05 -3.72 -1.18
CA SER A 47 -2.82 -2.58 -0.68
C SER A 47 -4.22 -2.49 -1.29
N MET A 48 -4.41 -2.82 -2.56
CA MET A 48 -5.74 -2.97 -3.16
C MET A 48 -6.53 -4.09 -2.48
N GLY A 49 -5.89 -5.23 -2.21
CA GLY A 49 -6.48 -6.34 -1.45
C GLY A 49 -7.01 -5.90 -0.09
N ILE A 50 -6.25 -5.08 0.64
CA ILE A 50 -6.67 -4.52 1.94
C ILE A 50 -7.92 -3.64 1.79
N LEU A 51 -7.96 -2.76 0.79
CA LEU A 51 -9.13 -1.90 0.53
C LEU A 51 -10.38 -2.74 0.21
N VAL A 52 -10.23 -3.77 -0.61
CA VAL A 52 -11.32 -4.70 -0.95
C VAL A 52 -11.78 -5.47 0.30
N LEU A 53 -10.85 -6.01 1.09
CA LEU A 53 -11.17 -6.73 2.33
C LEU A 53 -11.89 -5.83 3.33
N PHE A 54 -11.44 -4.59 3.48
CA PHE A 54 -12.10 -3.62 4.33
C PHE A 54 -13.54 -3.36 3.83
N ARG A 55 -13.71 -3.11 2.54
CA ARG A 55 -15.02 -2.85 1.92
C ARG A 55 -15.98 -4.03 2.05
N CYS A 56 -15.52 -5.26 1.91
CA CYS A 56 -16.38 -6.44 1.92
C CYS A 56 -16.72 -6.94 3.34
N LYS A 57 -15.76 -6.90 4.27
CA LYS A 57 -15.89 -7.59 5.57
C LYS A 57 -16.05 -6.65 6.76
N TYR A 58 -15.53 -5.43 6.67
CA TYR A 58 -15.44 -4.52 7.82
C TYR A 58 -16.20 -3.21 7.63
N PHE A 59 -16.58 -2.88 6.40
CA PHE A 59 -17.40 -1.71 6.10
C PHE A 59 -18.86 -1.95 6.50
N ASN A 60 -19.28 -1.29 7.58
CA ASN A 60 -20.68 -1.23 7.99
C ASN A 60 -21.12 0.23 8.05
N PRO A 61 -22.16 0.64 7.28
CA PRO A 61 -22.68 2.00 7.35
C PRO A 61 -23.14 2.29 8.78
N GLY A 62 -22.61 3.37 9.37
CA GLY A 62 -22.92 3.79 10.76
C GLY A 62 -21.93 3.34 11.84
N LYS A 63 -20.95 2.47 11.54
CA LYS A 63 -19.87 2.14 12.49
C LYS A 63 -18.60 2.95 12.21
N LYS A 64 -17.97 3.48 13.26
CA LYS A 64 -16.68 4.17 13.16
C LYS A 64 -15.61 3.21 12.65
N THR A 65 -14.86 3.63 11.63
CA THR A 65 -13.75 2.90 10.98
C THR A 65 -12.67 2.44 11.98
N GLY A 66 -12.50 3.16 13.09
CA GLY A 66 -11.60 2.77 14.18
C GLY A 66 -10.16 2.57 13.70
N LEU A 67 -9.52 1.50 14.18
CA LEU A 67 -8.12 1.16 13.85
C LEU A 67 -7.88 0.81 12.37
N TRP A 68 -8.93 0.50 11.59
CA TRP A 68 -8.79 0.25 10.16
C TRP A 68 -8.46 1.50 9.35
N PHE A 69 -8.62 2.69 9.92
CA PHE A 69 -8.29 3.93 9.25
C PHE A 69 -6.82 4.01 8.81
N LEU A 70 -5.89 3.52 9.64
CA LEU A 70 -4.45 3.53 9.36
C LEU A 70 -4.10 2.71 8.10
N PRO A 71 -4.38 1.40 8.02
CA PRO A 71 -4.02 0.61 6.84
C PRO A 71 -4.76 1.05 5.58
N ILE A 72 -5.99 1.56 5.69
CA ILE A 72 -6.73 2.11 4.54
C ILE A 72 -6.03 3.35 3.98
N SER A 73 -5.65 4.29 4.86
CA SER A 73 -5.02 5.54 4.44
C SER A 73 -3.66 5.28 3.78
N ILE A 74 -2.87 4.38 4.36
CA ILE A 74 -1.59 3.93 3.78
C ILE A 74 -1.80 3.27 2.42
N SER A 75 -2.80 2.38 2.31
CA SER A 75 -3.13 1.72 1.04
C SER A 75 -3.46 2.73 -0.07
N PHE A 76 -4.25 3.76 0.29
CA PHE A 76 -4.65 4.80 -0.65
C PHE A 76 -3.44 5.62 -1.14
N LEU A 77 -2.53 5.98 -0.21
CA LEU A 77 -1.30 6.68 -0.54
C LEU A 77 -0.39 5.86 -1.47
N ILE A 78 -0.20 4.56 -1.18
CA ILE A 78 0.61 3.66 -2.02
C ILE A 78 0.08 3.65 -3.46
N ILE A 79 -1.25 3.51 -3.64
CA ILE A 79 -1.87 3.47 -4.96
C ILE A 79 -1.73 4.81 -5.69
N ILE A 80 -1.93 5.94 -5.01
CA ILE A 80 -1.74 7.27 -5.60
C ILE A 80 -0.30 7.43 -6.09
N VAL A 81 0.68 7.11 -5.24
CA VAL A 81 2.10 7.25 -5.60
C VAL A 81 2.44 6.35 -6.79
N LEU A 82 1.93 5.11 -6.83
CA LEU A 82 2.12 4.23 -7.99
C LEU A 82 1.53 4.82 -9.27
N MET A 83 0.32 5.38 -9.19
CA MET A 83 -0.33 6.01 -10.33
C MET A 83 0.48 7.21 -10.85
N ILE A 84 1.00 8.05 -9.96
CA ILE A 84 1.89 9.16 -10.32
C ILE A 84 3.15 8.63 -11.00
N SER A 85 3.78 7.58 -10.46
CA SER A 85 4.97 6.98 -11.06
C SER A 85 4.72 6.47 -12.48
N TYR A 86 3.58 5.83 -12.73
CA TYR A 86 3.20 5.40 -14.09
C TYR A 86 2.96 6.58 -15.05
N ILE A 87 2.33 7.66 -14.57
CA ILE A 87 2.11 8.86 -15.37
C ILE A 87 3.45 9.49 -15.77
N LEU A 88 4.37 9.64 -14.81
CA LEU A 88 5.70 10.20 -15.06
C LEU A 88 6.50 9.33 -16.05
N MET A 89 6.48 8.02 -15.86
CA MET A 89 7.11 7.07 -16.78
C MET A 89 6.51 7.16 -18.20
N GLY A 90 5.19 7.33 -18.30
CA GLY A 90 4.51 7.54 -19.57
C GLY A 90 4.97 8.83 -20.26
N ILE A 91 4.99 9.95 -19.53
CA ILE A 91 5.44 11.24 -20.06
C ILE A 91 6.89 11.16 -20.55
N ASP A 92 7.79 10.56 -19.76
CA ASP A 92 9.21 10.44 -20.11
C ASP A 92 9.42 9.61 -21.39
N LYS A 93 8.63 8.54 -21.57
CA LYS A 93 8.71 7.68 -22.77
C LYS A 93 8.30 8.38 -24.08
N TYR A 94 7.37 9.33 -24.00
CA TYR A 94 6.83 10.04 -25.18
C TYR A 94 7.41 11.44 -25.36
N LYS A 95 8.39 11.82 -24.53
CA LYS A 95 9.17 13.04 -24.67
C LYS A 95 10.39 12.81 -25.55
#